data_AF-A3IRI5-F1
#
_entry.id   AF-A3IRI5-F1
#
_cell.length_a   1.000
_cell.length_b   1.000
_cell.length_c   1.000
_cell.angle_alpha   90.00
_cell.angle_beta   90.00
_cell.angle_gamma   90.00
#
_symmetry.space_group_name_H-M   'P 1'
#
loop_
_entity.id
_entity.type
_entity.pdbx_description
1 polymer ?
#
loop_
_entity_poly.entity_id
_entity_poly.type
_entity_poly.pdbx_seq_one_letter_code
_entity_poly.pdbx_strand_id
1 'polypeptide(L)'
;MKVSYTLSQSLIPIQTPTTVDLLVNFKPESSVELVPRRPLNLSVVLDRSGSMAGYALSNAIQATEKLVDFLSPDDLLSVIIYDDVAEVIVPHQAVTNKQEIKAKIKKIRARGCTNLSGGWLLGCSQVKSHLSTDKLNRVLLLTDGLANIGERKPEILLKTAAEKAQQGIVTTTLGFGSNFNEDLLIGMADAAGGNFYFIQSPDDSADVFHIEMESLLSLVTQNLIVTLHPQKNVTIKEVLNNYSTTIKKEKTEVILGDVYHTENKPLALSLSIEPQKKIGKSEILTLSYRYDTVINDSIKTLDGEIPITIAVDDEEASKNLQPNPEVIEKTSQFRIAQVKDEAIQLADQGKYQEASKKLQEIIEGLKEKALIEFFEIAEEISQLEYYSQQLNQGYFNRSIRKEMRDQSYQTRNRSRNDLQLRGTTAGNADSLEAISDSGNGILLQCIRVGGKLRIKVISEGYDPNLNVQFPRSIREEGVTYIVDEITLSANQSFYRVSGNIRRLVKPGEERQPRQTYEKPQNLKAVKSSLTLADLETTDTVGDGVLIQCVQEGKKLRARVVSDGYNPDFNVRFPRSIRQEGILFVVDGIKETAKGDSYIALGKVRRFLQT
;
A
#
# COMPACT_ATOMS: atom_id res chain seq x y z
N MET A 1 -22.05 14.56 -12.14
CA MET A 1 -20.75 14.47 -11.42
C MET A 1 -20.42 15.86 -10.93
N LYS A 2 -20.17 16.06 -9.63
CA LYS A 2 -19.73 17.35 -9.10
C LYS A 2 -18.23 17.48 -9.33
N VAL A 3 -17.84 18.44 -10.16
CA VAL A 3 -16.44 18.78 -10.43
C VAL A 3 -16.13 20.15 -9.84
N SER A 4 -15.06 20.22 -9.06
CA SER A 4 -14.56 21.47 -8.47
C SER A 4 -13.07 21.59 -8.74
N TYR A 5 -12.58 22.81 -8.94
CA TYR A 5 -11.15 23.05 -9.12
C TYR A 5 -10.66 24.18 -8.23
N THR A 6 -9.39 24.09 -7.85
CA THR A 6 -8.68 25.12 -7.06
C THR A 6 -7.27 25.27 -7.61
N LEU A 7 -6.82 26.51 -7.78
CA LEU A 7 -5.46 26.84 -8.20
C LEU A 7 -4.60 27.15 -6.97
N SER A 8 -3.29 26.90 -7.05
CA SER A 8 -2.36 27.28 -5.98
C SER A 8 -2.28 28.79 -5.80
N GLN A 9 -2.63 29.56 -6.83
CA GLN A 9 -2.77 31.02 -6.79
C GLN A 9 -4.02 31.38 -7.57
N SER A 10 -4.89 32.21 -7.00
CA SER A 10 -6.10 32.68 -7.70
C SER A 10 -5.82 33.80 -8.70
N LEU A 11 -4.63 34.39 -8.64
CA LEU A 11 -4.21 35.55 -9.42
C LEU A 11 -2.73 35.43 -9.82
N ILE A 12 -2.39 35.84 -11.04
CA ILE A 12 -1.02 35.86 -11.55
C ILE A 12 -0.63 37.25 -12.09
N PRO A 13 0.66 37.61 -12.03
CA PRO A 13 1.15 38.87 -12.56
C PRO A 13 1.07 38.91 -14.09
N ILE A 14 0.65 40.07 -14.61
CA ILE A 14 0.70 40.38 -16.04
C ILE A 14 2.16 40.40 -16.52
N GLN A 15 2.38 40.06 -17.80
CA GLN A 15 3.69 40.07 -18.47
C GLN A 15 4.77 39.16 -17.84
N THR A 16 4.44 38.35 -16.85
CA THR A 16 5.39 37.47 -16.15
C THR A 16 5.01 36.00 -16.38
N PRO A 17 5.95 35.14 -16.82
CA PRO A 17 5.67 33.71 -16.92
C PRO A 17 5.45 33.14 -15.52
N THR A 18 4.38 32.39 -15.34
CA THR A 18 3.99 31.88 -14.01
C THR A 18 3.76 30.37 -14.05
N THR A 19 4.21 29.66 -13.01
CA THR A 19 3.86 28.25 -12.81
C THR A 19 2.77 28.17 -11.74
N VAL A 20 1.67 27.48 -12.04
CA VAL A 20 0.52 27.33 -11.15
C VAL A 20 0.15 25.86 -11.03
N ASP A 21 -0.09 25.40 -9.82
CA ASP A 21 -0.62 24.07 -9.57
C ASP A 21 -2.15 24.14 -9.62
N LEU A 22 -2.77 23.16 -10.26
CA LEU A 22 -4.22 23.02 -10.37
C LEU A 22 -4.63 21.70 -9.73
N LEU A 23 -5.54 21.75 -8.76
CA LEU A 23 -6.19 20.59 -8.18
C LEU A 23 -7.64 20.54 -8.63
N VAL A 24 -8.02 19.49 -9.36
CA VAL A 24 -9.40 19.20 -9.76
C VAL A 24 -9.91 18.02 -8.94
N ASN A 25 -11.06 18.16 -8.30
CA ASN A 25 -11.71 17.09 -7.55
C ASN A 25 -13.00 16.67 -8.25
N PHE A 26 -13.13 15.37 -8.51
CA PHE A 26 -14.36 14.74 -8.98
C PHE A 26 -15.05 14.04 -7.81
N LYS A 27 -16.35 14.31 -7.63
CA LYS A 27 -17.20 13.65 -6.62
C LYS A 27 -18.55 13.27 -7.23
N PRO A 28 -19.14 12.14 -6.82
CA PRO A 28 -20.53 11.85 -7.16
C PRO A 28 -21.44 13.00 -6.67
N GLU A 29 -22.49 13.33 -7.43
CA GLU A 29 -23.49 14.31 -6.95
C GLU A 29 -24.28 13.70 -5.78
N SER A 30 -24.35 14.43 -4.67
CA SER A 30 -24.92 13.96 -3.40
C SER A 30 -26.45 13.87 -3.38
N SER A 31 -27.13 13.95 -4.53
CA SER A 31 -28.58 14.02 -4.65
C SER A 31 -29.17 12.81 -5.35
N VAL A 32 -28.87 11.62 -4.85
CA VAL A 32 -29.75 10.47 -5.11
C VAL A 32 -29.92 9.71 -3.80
N GLU A 33 -31.06 9.89 -3.17
CA GLU A 33 -31.59 8.92 -2.22
C GLU A 33 -31.47 7.52 -2.84
N LEU A 34 -30.74 6.63 -2.17
CA LEU A 34 -30.79 5.18 -2.40
C LEU A 34 -30.66 4.78 -3.88
N VAL A 35 -29.58 5.13 -4.59
CA VAL A 35 -29.19 4.28 -5.73
C VAL A 35 -28.84 2.92 -5.14
N PRO A 36 -29.61 1.84 -5.43
CA PRO A 36 -29.22 0.52 -4.97
C PRO A 36 -27.84 0.24 -5.55
N ARG A 37 -26.88 -0.13 -4.68
CA ARG A 37 -25.53 -0.46 -5.13
C ARG A 37 -25.63 -1.56 -6.19
N ARG A 38 -24.76 -1.51 -7.18
CA ARG A 38 -24.67 -2.60 -8.16
C ARG A 38 -24.26 -3.89 -7.45
N PRO A 39 -24.90 -5.02 -7.78
CA PRO A 39 -24.45 -6.31 -7.26
C PRO A 39 -23.03 -6.62 -7.71
N LEU A 40 -22.29 -7.35 -6.88
CA LEU A 40 -20.92 -7.77 -7.14
C LEU A 40 -20.92 -9.09 -7.90
N ASN A 41 -20.00 -9.22 -8.85
CA ASN A 41 -19.56 -10.49 -9.40
C ASN A 41 -18.09 -10.67 -8.99
N LEU A 42 -17.90 -11.33 -7.86
CA LEU A 42 -16.65 -11.32 -7.11
C LEU A 42 -15.95 -12.67 -7.13
N SER A 43 -14.65 -12.67 -7.42
CA SER A 43 -13.80 -13.82 -7.21
C SER A 43 -12.72 -13.50 -6.19
N VAL A 44 -12.71 -14.22 -5.07
CA VAL A 44 -11.59 -14.20 -4.12
C VAL A 44 -10.58 -15.26 -4.53
N VAL A 45 -9.35 -14.84 -4.76
CA VAL A 45 -8.23 -15.69 -5.16
C VAL A 45 -7.22 -15.63 -4.02
N LEU A 46 -7.18 -16.70 -3.21
CA LEU A 46 -6.42 -16.75 -1.98
C LEU A 46 -5.21 -17.65 -2.15
N ASP A 47 -4.03 -17.08 -1.94
CA ASP A 47 -2.79 -17.83 -1.83
C ASP A 47 -2.81 -18.66 -0.55
N ARG A 48 -2.56 -19.96 -0.69
CA ARG A 48 -2.37 -20.87 0.43
C ARG A 48 -0.98 -21.50 0.40
N SER A 49 -0.01 -20.90 -0.28
CA SER A 49 1.38 -21.34 -0.28
C SER A 49 1.92 -21.58 1.13
N GLY A 50 3.01 -22.34 1.23
CA GLY A 50 3.68 -22.55 2.52
C GLY A 50 4.11 -21.23 3.19
N SER A 51 4.49 -20.20 2.44
CA SER A 51 4.85 -18.87 2.97
C SER A 51 3.70 -18.25 3.79
N MET A 52 2.45 -18.41 3.32
CA MET A 52 1.26 -17.88 3.99
C MET A 52 1.02 -18.49 5.38
N ALA A 53 1.71 -19.56 5.75
CA ALA A 53 1.46 -20.28 6.99
C ALA A 53 1.57 -19.37 8.24
N GLY A 54 0.63 -19.53 9.17
CA GLY A 54 0.53 -18.70 10.37
C GLY A 54 -0.39 -17.49 10.15
N TYR A 55 0.05 -16.32 10.60
CA TYR A 55 -0.79 -15.11 10.63
C TYR A 55 -1.27 -14.65 9.25
N ALA A 56 -0.46 -14.77 8.19
CA ALA A 56 -0.85 -14.31 6.86
C ALA A 56 -2.10 -15.05 6.36
N LEU A 57 -2.10 -16.39 6.39
CA LEU A 57 -3.24 -17.21 5.99
C LEU A 57 -4.42 -17.04 6.93
N SER A 58 -4.21 -17.02 8.25
CA SER A 58 -5.31 -16.89 9.21
C SER A 58 -6.02 -15.54 9.05
N ASN A 59 -5.30 -14.46 8.77
CA ASN A 59 -5.87 -13.15 8.47
C ASN A 59 -6.58 -13.13 7.13
N ALA A 60 -6.00 -13.73 6.08
CA ALA A 60 -6.64 -13.83 4.77
C ALA A 60 -7.98 -14.61 4.84
N ILE A 61 -8.02 -15.69 5.62
CA ILE A 61 -9.24 -16.47 5.90
C ILE A 61 -10.27 -15.60 6.63
N GLN A 62 -9.89 -14.98 7.76
CA GLN A 62 -10.80 -14.14 8.55
C GLN A 62 -11.36 -12.96 7.74
N ALA A 63 -10.52 -12.32 6.94
CA ALA A 63 -10.90 -11.25 6.04
C ALA A 63 -11.90 -11.72 4.98
N THR A 64 -11.65 -12.89 4.38
CA THR A 64 -12.57 -13.48 3.40
C THR A 64 -13.90 -13.85 4.05
N GLU A 65 -13.91 -14.34 5.29
CA GLU A 65 -15.15 -14.60 6.04
C GLU A 65 -15.94 -13.31 6.31
N LYS A 66 -15.27 -12.24 6.74
CA LYS A 66 -15.91 -10.92 6.93
C LYS A 66 -16.49 -10.39 5.63
N LEU A 67 -15.76 -10.52 4.52
CA LEU A 67 -16.26 -10.17 3.18
C LEU A 67 -17.58 -10.89 2.88
N VAL A 68 -17.66 -12.20 3.12
CA VAL A 68 -18.90 -12.99 2.90
C VAL A 68 -20.06 -12.43 3.73
N ASP A 69 -19.80 -11.91 4.93
CA ASP A 69 -20.82 -11.29 5.77
C ASP A 69 -21.38 -9.98 5.19
N PHE A 70 -20.60 -9.21 4.41
CA PHE A 70 -21.05 -7.99 3.73
C PHE A 70 -21.81 -8.22 2.43
N LEU A 71 -21.66 -9.40 1.80
CA LEU A 71 -22.33 -9.69 0.53
C LEU A 71 -23.85 -9.85 0.71
N SER A 72 -24.61 -9.34 -0.24
CA SER A 72 -26.06 -9.52 -0.36
C SER A 72 -26.39 -10.82 -1.11
N PRO A 73 -27.63 -11.33 -1.01
CA PRO A 73 -28.06 -12.49 -1.79
C PRO A 73 -27.96 -12.33 -3.31
N ASP A 74 -27.97 -11.09 -3.82
CA ASP A 74 -27.86 -10.79 -5.25
C ASP A 74 -26.41 -10.74 -5.75
N ASP A 75 -25.43 -10.75 -4.84
CA ASP A 75 -24.02 -10.82 -5.19
C ASP A 75 -23.64 -12.26 -5.55
N LEU A 76 -22.69 -12.36 -6.47
CA LEU A 76 -22.10 -13.62 -6.91
C LEU A 76 -20.68 -13.73 -6.36
N LEU A 77 -20.35 -14.90 -5.81
CA LEU A 77 -19.05 -15.19 -5.24
C LEU A 77 -18.48 -16.50 -5.78
N SER A 78 -17.21 -16.48 -6.16
CA SER A 78 -16.35 -17.66 -6.24
C SER A 78 -15.15 -17.51 -5.31
N VAL A 79 -14.67 -18.62 -4.76
CA VAL A 79 -13.44 -18.67 -3.97
C VAL A 79 -12.49 -19.69 -4.58
N ILE A 80 -11.34 -19.19 -5.00
CA ILE A 80 -10.23 -19.92 -5.58
C ILE A 80 -9.14 -19.93 -4.52
N ILE A 81 -8.53 -21.08 -4.30
CA ILE A 81 -7.27 -21.19 -3.57
C ILE A 81 -6.20 -21.65 -4.53
N TYR A 82 -4.98 -21.18 -4.30
CA TYR A 82 -3.86 -21.63 -5.11
C TYR A 82 -2.59 -21.87 -4.29
N ASP A 83 -1.82 -22.84 -4.76
CA ASP A 83 -0.48 -23.16 -4.33
C ASP A 83 0.36 -23.51 -5.57
N ASP A 84 0.86 -24.74 -5.70
CA ASP A 84 1.40 -25.27 -6.96
C ASP A 84 0.29 -25.37 -8.03
N VAL A 85 -0.95 -25.61 -7.59
CA VAL A 85 -2.15 -25.73 -8.42
C VAL A 85 -3.23 -24.76 -7.97
N ALA A 86 -4.13 -24.39 -8.89
CA ALA A 86 -5.29 -23.55 -8.58
C ALA A 86 -6.56 -24.39 -8.52
N GLU A 87 -7.35 -24.23 -7.47
CA GLU A 87 -8.56 -25.01 -7.19
C GLU A 87 -9.73 -24.09 -6.85
N VAL A 88 -10.93 -24.41 -7.37
CA VAL A 88 -12.16 -23.70 -7.00
C VAL A 88 -12.81 -24.43 -5.80
N ILE A 89 -12.83 -23.80 -4.63
CA ILE A 89 -13.46 -24.38 -3.43
C ILE A 89 -14.89 -23.92 -3.23
N VAL A 90 -15.22 -22.73 -3.73
CA VAL A 90 -16.59 -22.23 -3.81
C VAL A 90 -16.80 -21.90 -5.28
N PRO A 91 -17.50 -22.77 -6.03
CA PRO A 91 -17.92 -22.45 -7.39
C PRO A 91 -18.75 -21.18 -7.38
N HIS A 92 -18.65 -20.43 -8.47
CA HIS A 92 -19.41 -19.22 -8.70
C HIS A 92 -20.90 -19.45 -8.41
N GLN A 93 -21.44 -18.73 -7.42
CA GLN A 93 -22.82 -18.85 -6.96
C GLN A 93 -23.32 -17.59 -6.27
N ALA A 94 -24.65 -17.43 -6.20
CA ALA A 94 -25.29 -16.39 -5.40
C ALA A 94 -25.06 -16.61 -3.89
N VAL A 95 -24.85 -15.53 -3.14
CA VAL A 95 -24.50 -15.61 -1.71
C VAL A 95 -25.74 -15.77 -0.82
N THR A 96 -26.41 -16.91 -0.98
CA THR A 96 -27.63 -17.27 -0.22
C THR A 96 -27.32 -18.06 1.05
N ASN A 97 -26.26 -18.89 1.04
CA ASN A 97 -25.82 -19.68 2.19
C ASN A 97 -24.42 -19.27 2.68
N LYS A 98 -24.36 -18.14 3.39
CA LYS A 98 -23.09 -17.61 3.95
C LYS A 98 -22.38 -18.59 4.89
N GLN A 99 -23.12 -19.37 5.67
CA GLN A 99 -22.53 -20.31 6.63
C GLN A 99 -21.79 -21.45 5.94
N GLU A 100 -22.35 -22.00 4.88
CA GLU A 100 -21.69 -23.06 4.10
C GLU A 100 -20.40 -22.55 3.42
N ILE A 101 -20.46 -21.35 2.83
CA ILE A 101 -19.30 -20.70 2.21
C ILE A 101 -18.18 -20.53 3.24
N LYS A 102 -18.50 -19.96 4.41
CA LYS A 102 -17.52 -19.79 5.51
C LYS A 102 -16.96 -21.12 6.02
N ALA A 103 -17.80 -22.16 6.12
CA ALA A 103 -17.34 -23.49 6.53
C ALA A 103 -16.33 -24.12 5.54
N LYS A 104 -16.41 -23.80 4.24
CA LYS A 104 -15.40 -24.21 3.25
C LYS A 104 -14.11 -23.39 3.39
N ILE A 105 -14.23 -22.07 3.57
CA ILE A 105 -13.10 -21.16 3.74
C ILE A 105 -12.26 -21.51 4.99
N LYS A 106 -12.89 -21.83 6.13
CA LYS A 106 -12.18 -22.21 7.37
C LYS A 106 -11.31 -23.47 7.27
N LYS A 107 -11.52 -24.31 6.24
CA LYS A 107 -10.76 -25.55 6.03
C LYS A 107 -9.47 -25.34 5.24
N ILE A 108 -9.23 -24.13 4.73
CA ILE A 108 -8.02 -23.82 3.97
C ILE A 108 -6.80 -23.98 4.88
N ARG A 109 -5.75 -24.62 4.36
CA ARG A 109 -4.49 -24.89 5.05
C ARG A 109 -3.33 -24.57 4.13
N ALA A 110 -2.21 -24.10 4.69
CA ALA A 110 -1.03 -23.73 3.94
C ALA A 110 -0.34 -24.97 3.35
N ARG A 111 0.04 -24.91 2.07
CA ARG A 111 0.63 -26.00 1.30
C ARG A 111 1.32 -25.45 0.04
N GLY A 112 2.39 -26.09 -0.41
CA GLY A 112 2.97 -25.92 -1.74
C GLY A 112 3.71 -24.60 -1.94
N CYS A 113 4.05 -24.33 -3.19
CA CYS A 113 4.64 -23.07 -3.63
C CYS A 113 3.55 -22.11 -4.13
N THR A 114 3.91 -21.12 -4.95
CA THR A 114 3.05 -19.99 -5.33
C THR A 114 2.88 -19.89 -6.85
N ASN A 115 1.77 -20.43 -7.39
CA ASN A 115 1.34 -20.29 -8.78
C ASN A 115 0.33 -19.13 -8.93
N LEU A 116 0.82 -17.92 -8.70
CA LEU A 116 0.01 -16.69 -8.73
C LEU A 116 -0.74 -16.53 -10.05
N SER A 117 -0.06 -16.73 -11.18
CA SER A 117 -0.66 -16.59 -12.51
C SER A 117 -1.85 -17.54 -12.72
N GLY A 118 -1.72 -18.81 -12.33
CA GLY A 118 -2.77 -19.80 -12.46
C GLY A 118 -3.98 -19.50 -11.56
N GLY A 119 -3.74 -19.14 -10.30
CA GLY A 119 -4.80 -18.74 -9.37
C GLY A 119 -5.57 -17.52 -9.86
N TRP A 120 -4.85 -16.46 -10.24
CA TRP A 120 -5.45 -15.22 -10.71
C TRP A 120 -6.24 -15.39 -12.02
N LEU A 121 -5.69 -16.13 -13.00
CA LEU A 121 -6.39 -16.39 -14.26
C LEU A 121 -7.64 -17.26 -14.06
N LEU A 122 -7.61 -18.23 -13.14
CA LEU A 122 -8.78 -19.02 -12.79
C LEU A 122 -9.87 -18.14 -12.14
N GLY A 123 -9.48 -17.22 -11.26
CA GLY A 123 -10.41 -16.23 -10.69
C GLY A 123 -11.04 -15.33 -11.76
N CYS A 124 -10.22 -14.80 -12.68
CA CYS A 124 -10.72 -14.04 -13.83
C CYS A 124 -11.70 -14.86 -14.68
N SER A 125 -11.44 -16.16 -14.85
CA SER A 125 -12.32 -17.06 -15.59
C SER A 125 -13.68 -17.25 -14.89
N GLN A 126 -13.68 -17.41 -13.56
CA GLN A 126 -14.92 -17.49 -12.77
C GLN A 126 -15.75 -16.22 -12.92
N VAL A 127 -15.14 -15.03 -12.78
CA VAL A 127 -15.83 -13.75 -12.99
C VAL A 127 -16.37 -13.66 -14.43
N LYS A 128 -15.54 -14.01 -15.42
CA LYS A 128 -15.92 -13.97 -16.85
C LYS A 128 -17.12 -14.84 -17.17
N SER A 129 -17.29 -15.98 -16.50
CA SER A 129 -18.42 -16.90 -16.74
C SER A 129 -19.80 -16.27 -16.51
N HIS A 130 -19.87 -15.23 -15.68
CA HIS A 130 -21.08 -14.47 -15.38
C HIS A 130 -20.85 -12.97 -15.54
N LEU A 131 -19.99 -12.60 -16.51
CA LEU A 131 -19.70 -11.20 -16.82
C LEU A 131 -21.00 -10.48 -17.17
N SER A 132 -21.30 -9.41 -16.44
CA SER A 132 -22.49 -8.61 -16.66
C SER A 132 -22.13 -7.14 -16.51
N THR A 133 -22.64 -6.32 -17.41
CA THR A 133 -22.56 -4.87 -17.29
C THR A 133 -23.33 -4.40 -16.07
N ASP A 134 -24.39 -5.09 -15.64
CA ASP A 134 -25.19 -4.65 -14.49
C ASP A 134 -24.50 -4.94 -13.14
N LYS A 135 -23.39 -5.67 -13.15
CA LYS A 135 -22.62 -6.05 -11.96
C LYS A 135 -21.22 -5.46 -11.95
N LEU A 136 -20.64 -5.36 -10.76
CA LEU A 136 -19.23 -5.03 -10.58
C LEU A 136 -18.39 -6.30 -10.65
N ASN A 137 -17.70 -6.50 -11.76
CA ASN A 137 -16.86 -7.67 -12.00
C ASN A 137 -15.48 -7.44 -11.37
N ARG A 138 -15.17 -8.17 -10.30
CA ARG A 138 -14.01 -7.91 -9.43
C ARG A 138 -13.27 -9.20 -9.07
N VAL A 139 -11.94 -9.12 -9.05
CA VAL A 139 -11.05 -10.16 -8.51
C VAL A 139 -10.28 -9.57 -7.34
N LEU A 140 -10.30 -10.25 -6.19
CA LEU A 140 -9.44 -9.94 -5.05
C LEU A 140 -8.33 -10.98 -4.99
N LEU A 141 -7.10 -10.58 -5.26
CA LEU A 141 -5.92 -11.45 -5.21
C LEU A 141 -5.18 -11.24 -3.89
N LEU A 142 -5.16 -12.26 -3.03
CA LEU A 142 -4.53 -12.23 -1.71
C LEU A 142 -3.28 -13.11 -1.74
N THR A 143 -2.10 -12.57 -1.44
CA THR A 143 -0.82 -13.32 -1.47
C THR A 143 0.25 -12.71 -0.58
N ASP A 144 1.16 -13.53 -0.04
CA ASP A 144 2.36 -13.07 0.66
C ASP A 144 3.66 -13.37 -0.11
N GLY A 145 3.55 -14.05 -1.25
CA GLY A 145 4.66 -14.73 -1.88
C GLY A 145 5.13 -14.14 -3.19
N LEU A 146 6.27 -14.65 -3.66
CA LEU A 146 6.77 -14.41 -5.01
C LEU A 146 6.11 -15.39 -5.99
N ALA A 147 5.82 -14.95 -7.22
CA ALA A 147 5.36 -15.86 -8.27
C ALA A 147 6.47 -16.89 -8.59
N ASN A 148 6.34 -18.09 -8.03
CA ASN A 148 7.37 -19.12 -8.04
C ASN A 148 7.03 -20.28 -8.98
N ILE A 149 5.78 -20.40 -9.43
CA ILE A 149 5.31 -21.41 -10.39
C ILE A 149 4.42 -20.73 -11.44
N GLY A 150 4.40 -21.25 -12.67
CA GLY A 150 3.62 -20.68 -13.77
C GLY A 150 4.34 -19.53 -14.47
N GLU A 151 3.58 -18.57 -15.01
CA GLU A 151 4.14 -17.36 -15.61
C GLU A 151 4.63 -16.42 -14.49
N ARG A 152 5.90 -16.00 -14.60
CA ARG A 152 6.61 -15.22 -13.58
C ARG A 152 7.03 -13.84 -14.09
N LYS A 153 6.97 -13.60 -15.41
CA LYS A 153 7.42 -12.36 -16.04
C LYS A 153 6.43 -11.23 -15.75
N PRO A 154 6.82 -10.18 -15.01
CA PRO A 154 5.93 -9.07 -14.69
C PRO A 154 5.30 -8.43 -15.94
N GLU A 155 6.08 -8.24 -17.01
CA GLU A 155 5.60 -7.68 -18.28
C GLU A 155 4.39 -8.42 -18.86
N ILE A 156 4.39 -9.76 -18.80
CA ILE A 156 3.31 -10.60 -19.32
C ILE A 156 2.08 -10.49 -18.41
N LEU A 157 2.28 -10.54 -17.08
CA LEU A 157 1.19 -10.44 -16.11
C LEU A 157 0.51 -9.08 -16.14
N LEU A 158 1.29 -7.99 -16.23
CA LEU A 158 0.79 -6.62 -16.36
C LEU A 158 0.02 -6.42 -17.68
N LYS A 159 0.56 -6.91 -18.80
CA LYS A 159 -0.15 -6.86 -20.08
C LYS A 159 -1.47 -7.62 -20.01
N THR A 160 -1.45 -8.83 -19.44
CA THR A 160 -2.65 -9.64 -19.28
C THR A 160 -3.66 -8.94 -18.36
N ALA A 161 -3.20 -8.25 -17.32
CA ALA A 161 -4.05 -7.51 -16.39
C ALA A 161 -4.78 -6.36 -17.09
N ALA A 162 -4.06 -5.62 -17.94
CA ALA A 162 -4.65 -4.59 -18.80
C ALA A 162 -5.70 -5.17 -19.77
N GLU A 163 -5.43 -6.34 -20.37
CA GLU A 163 -6.40 -7.02 -21.24
C GLU A 163 -7.66 -7.49 -20.48
N LYS A 164 -7.53 -7.91 -19.21
CA LYS A 164 -8.68 -8.25 -18.34
C LYS A 164 -9.47 -7.01 -17.95
N ALA A 165 -8.80 -5.90 -17.64
CA ALA A 165 -9.44 -4.61 -17.39
C ALA A 165 -10.27 -4.15 -18.59
N GLN A 166 -9.74 -4.27 -19.81
CA GLN A 166 -10.47 -3.98 -21.05
C GLN A 166 -11.70 -4.88 -21.25
N GLN A 167 -11.68 -6.11 -20.70
CA GLN A 167 -12.84 -7.01 -20.67
C GLN A 167 -13.82 -6.69 -19.53
N GLY A 168 -13.59 -5.61 -18.78
CA GLY A 168 -14.42 -5.18 -17.64
C GLY A 168 -14.14 -5.92 -16.34
N ILE A 169 -13.04 -6.68 -16.23
CA ILE A 169 -12.65 -7.43 -15.02
C ILE A 169 -11.53 -6.68 -14.31
N VAL A 170 -11.85 -6.07 -13.17
CA VAL A 170 -10.90 -5.30 -12.36
C VAL A 170 -10.30 -6.18 -11.27
N THR A 171 -8.98 -6.05 -11.02
CA THR A 171 -8.26 -6.82 -9.99
C THR A 171 -7.70 -5.90 -8.92
N THR A 172 -8.09 -6.12 -7.67
CA THR A 172 -7.43 -5.57 -6.48
C THR A 172 -6.46 -6.60 -5.92
N THR A 173 -5.24 -6.18 -5.58
CA THR A 173 -4.20 -7.05 -5.01
C THR A 173 -3.96 -6.71 -3.54
N LEU A 174 -3.82 -7.73 -2.69
CA LEU A 174 -3.56 -7.60 -1.26
C LEU A 174 -2.31 -8.41 -0.93
N GLY A 175 -1.23 -7.70 -0.59
CA GLY A 175 0.06 -8.26 -0.23
C GLY A 175 0.18 -8.44 1.29
N PHE A 176 0.41 -9.66 1.76
CA PHE A 176 0.59 -9.96 3.19
C PHE A 176 2.08 -10.08 3.53
N GLY A 177 2.49 -9.49 4.64
CA GLY A 177 3.86 -9.60 5.15
C GLY A 177 4.94 -9.00 4.24
N SER A 178 6.21 -9.20 4.57
CA SER A 178 7.32 -8.53 3.87
C SER A 178 7.78 -9.26 2.60
N ASN A 179 7.21 -10.42 2.26
CA ASN A 179 7.84 -11.38 1.35
C ASN A 179 7.31 -11.44 -0.10
N PHE A 180 6.29 -10.64 -0.43
CA PHE A 180 5.76 -10.56 -1.81
C PHE A 180 6.54 -9.56 -2.69
N ASN A 181 6.37 -9.66 -4.00
CA ASN A 181 6.90 -8.70 -4.98
C ASN A 181 5.94 -7.51 -5.12
N GLU A 182 6.26 -6.40 -4.47
CA GLU A 182 5.44 -5.18 -4.49
C GLU A 182 5.26 -4.60 -5.89
N ASP A 183 6.30 -4.59 -6.73
CA ASP A 183 6.18 -4.01 -8.08
C ASP A 183 5.28 -4.85 -8.98
N LEU A 184 5.29 -6.17 -8.80
CA LEU A 184 4.36 -7.05 -9.50
C LEU A 184 2.91 -6.80 -9.05
N LEU A 185 2.63 -6.78 -7.74
CA LEU A 185 1.26 -6.63 -7.24
C LEU A 185 0.68 -5.24 -7.50
N ILE A 186 1.49 -4.19 -7.30
CA ILE A 186 1.15 -2.81 -7.65
C ILE A 186 0.91 -2.70 -9.16
N GLY A 187 1.85 -3.21 -9.96
CA GLY A 187 1.73 -3.16 -11.42
C GLY A 187 0.50 -3.89 -11.93
N MET A 188 0.17 -5.06 -11.37
CA MET A 188 -1.05 -5.80 -11.71
C MET A 188 -2.32 -5.04 -11.32
N ALA A 189 -2.37 -4.44 -10.13
CA ALA A 189 -3.50 -3.63 -9.69
C ALA A 189 -3.72 -2.42 -10.62
N ASP A 190 -2.66 -1.64 -10.87
CA ASP A 190 -2.72 -0.47 -11.74
C ASP A 190 -3.14 -0.85 -13.17
N ALA A 191 -2.55 -1.91 -13.72
CA ALA A 191 -2.90 -2.40 -15.06
C ALA A 191 -4.34 -2.93 -15.13
N ALA A 192 -4.85 -3.56 -14.07
CA ALA A 192 -6.21 -4.04 -13.99
C ALA A 192 -7.23 -2.95 -13.58
N GLY A 193 -6.80 -1.71 -13.34
CA GLY A 193 -7.66 -0.61 -12.88
C GLY A 193 -8.22 -0.80 -11.47
N GLY A 194 -7.58 -1.64 -10.65
CA GLY A 194 -7.96 -1.89 -9.26
C GLY A 194 -7.00 -1.24 -8.26
N ASN A 195 -7.04 -1.71 -7.01
CA ASN A 195 -6.23 -1.16 -5.91
C ASN A 195 -5.16 -2.15 -5.46
N PHE A 196 -4.08 -1.64 -4.86
CA PHE A 196 -3.13 -2.44 -4.09
C PHE A 196 -3.18 -2.07 -2.60
N TYR A 197 -3.11 -3.09 -1.76
CA TYR A 197 -3.01 -2.93 -0.32
C TYR A 197 -1.89 -3.79 0.27
N PHE A 198 -1.05 -3.16 1.09
CA PHE A 198 -0.06 -3.85 1.90
C PHE A 198 -0.60 -4.10 3.31
N ILE A 199 -0.57 -5.37 3.75
CA ILE A 199 -1.01 -5.81 5.08
C ILE A 199 0.23 -6.31 5.84
N GLN A 200 0.70 -5.52 6.80
CA GLN A 200 1.90 -5.82 7.58
C GLN A 200 1.57 -6.58 8.87
N SER A 201 0.50 -6.20 9.57
CA SER A 201 0.06 -6.83 10.82
C SER A 201 -1.37 -7.39 10.74
N PRO A 202 -1.77 -8.28 11.68
CA PRO A 202 -3.14 -8.75 11.78
C PRO A 202 -4.19 -7.66 11.92
N ASP A 203 -3.91 -6.62 12.70
CA ASP A 203 -4.84 -5.50 12.91
C ASP A 203 -5.02 -4.68 11.61
N ASP A 204 -3.96 -4.53 10.81
CA ASP A 204 -4.04 -3.85 9.51
C ASP A 204 -4.96 -4.58 8.54
N SER A 205 -5.03 -5.91 8.63
CA SER A 205 -5.79 -6.73 7.69
C SER A 205 -7.28 -6.40 7.75
N ALA A 206 -7.89 -6.41 8.94
CA ALA A 206 -9.32 -6.16 9.10
C ALA A 206 -9.72 -4.77 8.56
N ASP A 207 -8.91 -3.75 8.83
CA ASP A 207 -9.16 -2.39 8.39
C ASP A 207 -8.98 -2.22 6.88
N VAL A 208 -7.95 -2.83 6.28
CA VAL A 208 -7.72 -2.80 4.83
C VAL A 208 -8.88 -3.44 4.08
N PHE A 209 -9.30 -4.62 4.52
CA PHE A 209 -10.43 -5.30 3.90
C PHE A 209 -11.71 -4.50 4.07
N HIS A 210 -11.97 -3.93 5.25
CA HIS A 210 -13.13 -3.09 5.46
C HIS A 210 -13.15 -1.86 4.53
N ILE A 211 -12.00 -1.24 4.27
CA ILE A 211 -11.89 -0.13 3.33
C ILE A 211 -12.14 -0.54 1.89
N GLU A 212 -11.55 -1.64 1.43
CA GLU A 212 -11.83 -2.12 0.08
C GLU A 212 -13.31 -2.46 -0.06
N MET A 213 -13.92 -3.07 0.97
CA MET A 213 -15.36 -3.33 0.98
C MET A 213 -16.18 -2.05 0.89
N GLU A 214 -15.89 -1.07 1.73
CA GLU A 214 -16.58 0.21 1.70
C GLU A 214 -16.39 0.89 0.33
N SER A 215 -15.21 0.78 -0.28
CA SER A 215 -14.91 1.28 -1.62
C SER A 215 -15.77 0.57 -2.68
N LEU A 216 -15.80 -0.76 -2.69
CA LEU A 216 -16.62 -1.54 -3.62
C LEU A 216 -18.12 -1.26 -3.47
N LEU A 217 -18.60 -1.09 -2.23
CA LEU A 217 -20.01 -0.79 -1.93
C LEU A 217 -20.40 0.66 -2.25
N SER A 218 -19.44 1.59 -2.22
CA SER A 218 -19.65 3.02 -2.48
C SER A 218 -19.34 3.45 -3.91
N LEU A 219 -19.08 2.51 -4.81
CA LEU A 219 -18.79 2.80 -6.21
C LEU A 219 -20.02 3.31 -6.96
N VAL A 220 -19.92 4.53 -7.50
CA VAL A 220 -21.05 5.22 -8.17
C VAL A 220 -20.80 5.40 -9.66
N THR A 221 -19.55 5.72 -10.00
CA THR A 221 -19.16 6.02 -11.37
C THR A 221 -17.90 5.27 -11.74
N GLN A 222 -17.88 4.74 -12.95
CA GLN A 222 -16.77 3.96 -13.50
C GLN A 222 -16.15 4.69 -14.70
N ASN A 223 -14.93 4.26 -15.05
CA ASN A 223 -14.27 4.65 -16.30
C ASN A 223 -14.18 6.17 -16.50
N LEU A 224 -13.90 6.93 -15.44
CA LEU A 224 -13.67 8.37 -15.55
C LEU A 224 -12.42 8.63 -16.40
N ILE A 225 -12.63 9.27 -17.54
CA ILE A 225 -11.57 9.73 -18.44
C ILE A 225 -11.67 11.24 -18.52
N VAL A 226 -10.54 11.92 -18.34
CA VAL A 226 -10.41 13.36 -18.40
C VAL A 226 -9.56 13.74 -19.60
N THR A 227 -10.04 14.65 -20.42
CA THR A 227 -9.29 15.24 -21.54
C THR A 227 -9.00 16.70 -21.24
N LEU A 228 -7.72 17.04 -21.28
CA LEU A 228 -7.18 18.37 -20.98
C LEU A 228 -6.88 19.08 -22.30
N HIS A 229 -7.52 20.23 -22.51
CA HIS A 229 -7.38 21.09 -23.69
C HIS A 229 -6.73 22.43 -23.28
N PRO A 230 -5.39 22.49 -23.14
CA PRO A 230 -4.72 23.72 -22.71
C PRO A 230 -4.86 24.81 -23.77
N GLN A 231 -4.95 26.07 -23.33
CA GLN A 231 -4.89 27.21 -24.24
C GLN A 231 -3.47 27.33 -24.84
N LYS A 232 -3.33 27.99 -25.99
CA LYS A 232 -2.05 28.04 -26.75
C LYS A 232 -0.84 28.55 -25.94
N ASN A 233 -1.09 29.40 -24.95
CA ASN A 233 -0.11 30.03 -24.08
C ASN A 233 0.08 29.27 -22.75
N VAL A 234 -0.44 28.05 -22.66
CA VAL A 234 -0.38 27.21 -21.45
C VAL A 234 0.21 25.86 -21.81
N THR A 235 1.23 25.45 -21.04
CA THR A 235 1.84 24.13 -21.14
C THR A 235 1.52 23.33 -19.88
N ILE A 236 0.99 22.12 -20.03
CA ILE A 236 0.89 21.16 -18.93
C ILE A 236 2.30 20.58 -18.73
N LYS A 237 2.99 21.02 -17.67
CA LYS A 237 4.33 20.52 -17.34
C LYS A 237 4.25 19.07 -16.88
N GLU A 238 3.33 18.79 -15.95
CA GLU A 238 3.23 17.49 -15.29
C GLU A 238 1.79 17.15 -14.90
N VAL A 239 1.44 15.86 -14.97
CA VAL A 239 0.33 15.25 -14.24
C VAL A 239 0.93 14.59 -13.00
N LEU A 240 0.60 15.09 -11.81
CA LEU A 240 1.30 14.70 -10.56
C LEU A 240 0.86 13.34 -10.01
N ASN A 241 -0.38 12.92 -10.32
CA ASN A 241 -0.89 11.60 -9.97
C ASN A 241 -0.14 10.46 -10.69
N ASN A 242 -0.44 9.21 -10.35
CA ASN A 242 0.05 8.02 -11.08
C ASN A 242 -1.01 7.48 -12.05
N TYR A 243 -1.79 8.37 -12.68
CA TYR A 243 -2.80 7.95 -13.64
C TYR A 243 -2.20 7.68 -15.02
N SER A 244 -2.76 6.69 -15.71
CA SER A 244 -2.40 6.43 -17.11
C SER A 244 -2.71 7.66 -17.96
N THR A 245 -1.67 8.21 -18.58
CA THR A 245 -1.72 9.49 -19.30
C THR A 245 -1.21 9.31 -20.72
N THR A 246 -2.02 9.72 -21.70
CA THR A 246 -1.66 9.74 -23.12
C THR A 246 -1.62 11.17 -23.62
N ILE A 247 -0.43 11.63 -24.02
CA ILE A 247 -0.23 12.96 -24.58
C ILE A 247 -0.43 12.89 -26.11
N LYS A 248 -1.38 13.66 -26.63
CA LYS A 248 -1.63 13.87 -28.07
C LYS A 248 -1.30 15.34 -28.37
N LYS A 249 -0.98 15.69 -29.63
CA LYS A 249 -0.40 17.01 -30.01
C LYS A 249 -1.03 18.24 -29.34
N GLU A 250 -2.36 18.29 -29.21
CA GLU A 250 -3.08 19.44 -28.64
C GLU A 250 -3.94 19.09 -27.41
N LYS A 251 -3.85 17.85 -26.91
CA LYS A 251 -4.65 17.41 -25.77
C LYS A 251 -3.99 16.30 -24.98
N THR A 252 -4.22 16.28 -23.67
CA THR A 252 -3.75 15.21 -22.78
C THR A 252 -4.94 14.43 -22.25
N GLU A 253 -4.96 13.13 -22.47
CA GLU A 253 -6.01 12.22 -21.98
C GLU A 253 -5.49 11.48 -20.75
N VAL A 254 -6.24 11.53 -19.64
CA VAL A 254 -5.89 10.94 -18.35
C VAL A 254 -7.00 10.00 -17.90
N ILE A 255 -6.66 8.74 -17.64
CA ILE A 255 -7.61 7.73 -17.17
C ILE A 255 -7.57 7.69 -15.65
N LEU A 256 -8.62 8.22 -15.00
CA LEU A 256 -8.75 8.28 -13.55
C LEU A 256 -9.40 7.00 -12.99
N GLY A 257 -10.23 6.32 -13.79
CA GLY A 257 -10.89 5.07 -13.40
C GLY A 257 -12.12 5.31 -12.52
N ASP A 258 -12.27 4.50 -11.49
CA ASP A 258 -13.45 4.49 -10.62
C ASP A 258 -13.49 5.67 -9.63
N VAL A 259 -14.70 6.19 -9.34
CA VAL A 259 -14.99 7.21 -8.32
C VAL A 259 -16.01 6.69 -7.30
N TYR A 260 -15.69 6.88 -6.03
CA TYR A 260 -16.42 6.38 -4.88
C TYR A 260 -17.14 7.51 -4.13
N HIS A 261 -18.23 7.23 -3.41
CA HIS A 261 -18.87 8.23 -2.53
C HIS A 261 -17.99 8.62 -1.32
N THR A 262 -17.11 7.72 -0.89
CA THR A 262 -16.32 7.85 0.34
C THR A 262 -15.10 8.76 0.19
N GLU A 263 -14.67 9.06 -1.04
CA GLU A 263 -13.46 9.83 -1.28
C GLU A 263 -13.55 10.70 -2.56
N ASN A 264 -12.78 11.78 -2.59
CA ASN A 264 -12.65 12.57 -3.81
C ASN A 264 -11.75 11.84 -4.79
N LYS A 265 -11.96 12.03 -6.09
CA LYS A 265 -10.95 11.65 -7.08
C LYS A 265 -10.16 12.91 -7.50
N PRO A 266 -8.96 13.15 -6.94
CA PRO A 266 -8.17 14.33 -7.31
C PRO A 266 -7.40 14.08 -8.62
N LEU A 267 -7.30 15.12 -9.45
CA LEU A 267 -6.35 15.26 -10.55
C LEU A 267 -5.54 16.52 -10.31
N ALA A 268 -4.23 16.37 -10.11
CA ALA A 268 -3.31 17.48 -9.87
C ALA A 268 -2.38 17.69 -11.05
N LEU A 269 -2.29 18.94 -11.51
CA LEU A 269 -1.49 19.36 -12.66
C LEU A 269 -0.54 20.48 -12.26
N SER A 270 0.66 20.48 -12.84
CA SER A 270 1.56 21.63 -12.85
C SER A 270 1.46 22.32 -14.21
N LEU A 271 1.06 23.60 -14.23
CA LEU A 271 0.83 24.37 -15.45
C LEU A 271 1.88 25.48 -15.57
N SER A 272 2.42 25.67 -16.77
CA SER A 272 3.24 26.82 -17.13
C SER A 272 2.42 27.76 -17.99
N ILE A 273 2.25 29.01 -17.54
CA ILE A 273 1.47 30.03 -18.23
C ILE A 273 2.43 31.09 -18.76
N GLU A 274 2.42 31.33 -20.07
CA GLU A 274 3.22 32.39 -20.69
C GLU A 274 2.72 33.79 -20.26
N PRO A 275 3.57 34.83 -20.39
CA PRO A 275 3.21 36.22 -20.12
C PRO A 275 1.87 36.65 -20.72
N GLN A 276 0.94 37.07 -19.86
CA GLN A 276 -0.38 37.55 -20.29
C GLN A 276 -0.28 39.01 -20.75
N LYS A 277 -1.04 39.35 -21.80
CA LYS A 277 -1.04 40.69 -22.42
C LYS A 277 -2.13 41.62 -21.89
N LYS A 278 -3.09 41.10 -21.12
CA LYS A 278 -4.26 41.84 -20.63
C LYS A 278 -4.57 41.43 -19.19
N ILE A 279 -4.93 42.42 -18.38
CA ILE A 279 -5.51 42.24 -17.04
C ILE A 279 -6.94 41.71 -17.19
N GLY A 280 -7.38 40.93 -16.21
CA GLY A 280 -8.72 40.36 -16.14
C GLY A 280 -8.71 38.84 -16.06
N LYS A 281 -9.88 38.25 -16.28
CA LYS A 281 -10.06 36.80 -16.22
C LYS A 281 -9.55 36.17 -17.52
N SER A 282 -8.62 35.23 -17.40
CA SER A 282 -8.06 34.46 -18.52
C SER A 282 -8.43 32.99 -18.38
N GLU A 283 -8.92 32.38 -19.45
CA GLU A 283 -9.07 30.93 -19.51
C GLU A 283 -7.70 30.30 -19.82
N ILE A 284 -7.33 29.27 -19.09
CA ILE A 284 -6.01 28.62 -19.21
C ILE A 284 -6.10 27.20 -19.75
N LEU A 285 -7.23 26.53 -19.52
CA LEU A 285 -7.43 25.13 -19.84
C LEU A 285 -8.94 24.87 -19.90
N THR A 286 -9.40 24.14 -20.89
CA THR A 286 -10.72 23.51 -20.84
C THR A 286 -10.55 22.03 -20.48
N LEU A 287 -11.31 21.56 -19.48
CA LEU A 287 -11.30 20.18 -19.03
C LEU A 287 -12.63 19.53 -19.41
N SER A 288 -12.57 18.51 -20.27
CA SER A 288 -13.72 17.68 -20.64
C SER A 288 -13.57 16.32 -19.95
N TYR A 289 -14.67 15.72 -19.52
CA TYR A 289 -14.66 14.42 -18.83
C TYR A 289 -15.81 13.54 -19.27
N ARG A 290 -15.60 12.22 -19.21
CA ARG A 290 -16.60 11.19 -19.53
C ARG A 290 -16.53 10.07 -18.50
N TYR A 291 -17.67 9.54 -18.08
CA TYR A 291 -17.78 8.46 -17.10
C TYR A 291 -19.04 7.63 -17.31
N ASP A 292 -19.06 6.42 -16.76
CA ASP A 292 -20.22 5.53 -16.78
C ASP A 292 -20.89 5.51 -15.39
N THR A 293 -22.22 5.59 -15.33
CA THR A 293 -22.99 5.53 -14.07
C THR A 293 -24.33 4.83 -14.27
N VAL A 294 -24.97 4.40 -13.19
CA VAL A 294 -26.28 3.73 -13.25
C VAL A 294 -27.39 4.76 -13.03
N ILE A 295 -28.31 4.83 -14.00
CA ILE A 295 -29.51 5.66 -13.93
C ILE A 295 -30.69 4.80 -14.34
N ASN A 296 -31.68 4.65 -13.44
CA ASN A 296 -32.89 3.84 -13.64
C ASN A 296 -32.54 2.41 -14.10
N ASP A 297 -31.70 1.71 -13.33
CA ASP A 297 -31.25 0.32 -13.57
C ASP A 297 -30.55 0.08 -14.93
N SER A 298 -30.04 1.14 -15.56
CA SER A 298 -29.29 1.06 -16.81
C SER A 298 -27.98 1.83 -16.72
N ILE A 299 -26.91 1.30 -17.31
CA ILE A 299 -25.65 2.04 -17.43
C ILE A 299 -25.78 3.10 -18.51
N LYS A 300 -25.45 4.33 -18.14
CA LYS A 300 -25.33 5.45 -19.06
C LYS A 300 -23.92 6.02 -19.00
N THR A 301 -23.40 6.35 -20.17
CA THR A 301 -22.20 7.17 -20.30
C THR A 301 -22.63 8.63 -20.29
N LEU A 302 -22.08 9.41 -19.38
CA LEU A 302 -22.28 10.85 -19.27
C LEU A 302 -20.97 11.57 -19.51
N ASP A 303 -21.07 12.80 -19.99
CA ASP A 303 -19.95 13.69 -20.22
C ASP A 303 -20.23 15.08 -19.64
N GLY A 304 -19.17 15.88 -19.53
CA GLY A 304 -19.26 17.26 -19.12
C GLY A 304 -17.97 18.01 -19.42
N GLU A 305 -18.04 19.33 -19.32
CA GLU A 305 -16.93 20.21 -19.63
C GLU A 305 -16.91 21.39 -18.66
N ILE A 306 -15.71 21.77 -18.21
CA ILE A 306 -15.49 22.92 -17.34
C ILE A 306 -14.32 23.76 -17.84
N PRO A 307 -14.50 25.08 -18.06
CA PRO A 307 -13.39 25.99 -18.31
C PRO A 307 -12.67 26.29 -17.00
N ILE A 308 -11.35 26.19 -17.02
CA ILE A 308 -10.47 26.58 -15.92
C ILE A 308 -9.94 27.96 -16.21
N THR A 309 -10.18 28.88 -15.28
CA THR A 309 -9.82 30.30 -15.44
C THR A 309 -9.00 30.80 -14.27
N ILE A 310 -8.14 31.78 -14.54
CA ILE A 310 -7.29 32.46 -13.55
C ILE A 310 -7.45 33.99 -13.68
N ALA A 311 -7.31 34.73 -12.58
CA ALA A 311 -7.22 36.18 -12.64
C ALA A 311 -5.80 36.62 -13.03
N VAL A 312 -5.71 37.65 -13.86
CA VAL A 312 -4.45 38.29 -14.25
C VAL A 312 -4.51 39.73 -13.80
N ASP A 313 -3.50 40.19 -13.08
CA ASP A 313 -3.44 41.57 -12.58
C ASP A 313 -1.99 42.08 -12.53
N ASP A 314 -1.77 43.28 -12.03
CA ASP A 314 -0.42 43.79 -11.85
C ASP A 314 0.40 42.99 -10.80
N GLU A 315 1.70 43.28 -10.77
CA GLU A 315 2.65 42.58 -9.90
C GLU A 315 2.41 42.89 -8.41
N GLU A 316 1.86 44.06 -8.09
CA GLU A 316 1.62 44.49 -6.71
C GLU A 316 0.42 43.76 -6.10
N ALA A 317 -0.66 43.62 -6.87
CA ALA A 317 -1.82 42.80 -6.51
C ALA A 317 -1.43 41.32 -6.30
N SER A 318 -0.48 40.82 -7.09
CA SER A 318 -0.01 39.43 -7.00
C SER A 318 0.88 39.15 -5.77
N LYS A 319 1.71 40.12 -5.35
CA LYS A 319 2.68 39.95 -4.25
C LYS A 319 2.05 39.68 -2.89
N ASN A 320 0.84 40.18 -2.65
CA ASN A 320 0.15 40.04 -1.36
C ASN A 320 -0.69 38.77 -1.25
N LEU A 321 -0.82 37.99 -2.33
CA LEU A 321 -1.62 36.77 -2.32
C LEU A 321 -0.83 35.60 -1.74
N GLN A 322 -1.36 35.01 -0.68
CA GLN A 322 -0.84 33.75 -0.18
C GLN A 322 -1.31 32.59 -1.07
N PRO A 323 -0.44 31.62 -1.37
CA PRO A 323 -0.84 30.41 -2.05
C PRO A 323 -1.94 29.65 -1.32
N ASN A 324 -2.79 28.95 -2.06
CA ASN A 324 -3.82 28.10 -1.46
C ASN A 324 -3.15 26.91 -0.73
N PRO A 325 -3.30 26.80 0.60
CA PRO A 325 -2.58 25.79 1.38
C PRO A 325 -2.99 24.36 1.02
N GLU A 326 -4.28 24.11 0.74
CA GLU A 326 -4.78 22.79 0.37
C GLU A 326 -4.15 22.30 -0.94
N VAL A 327 -4.09 23.18 -1.95
CA VAL A 327 -3.48 22.83 -3.25
C VAL A 327 -2.00 22.56 -3.08
N ILE A 328 -1.28 23.43 -2.38
CA ILE A 328 0.16 23.32 -2.17
C ILE A 328 0.52 22.07 -1.37
N GLU A 329 -0.21 21.78 -0.29
CA GLU A 329 -0.01 20.56 0.50
C GLU A 329 -0.22 19.32 -0.37
N LYS A 330 -1.35 19.25 -1.08
CA LYS A 330 -1.70 18.08 -1.88
C LYS A 330 -0.74 17.87 -3.06
N THR A 331 -0.35 18.92 -3.79
CA THR A 331 0.61 18.79 -4.89
C THR A 331 2.01 18.49 -4.39
N SER A 332 2.39 18.95 -3.20
CA SER A 332 3.65 18.59 -2.55
C SER A 332 3.69 17.12 -2.16
N GLN A 333 2.60 16.57 -1.59
CA GLN A 333 2.47 15.13 -1.31
C GLN A 333 2.69 14.28 -2.57
N PHE A 334 2.07 14.66 -3.70
CA PHE A 334 2.27 13.93 -4.97
C PHE A 334 3.71 13.98 -5.46
N ARG A 335 4.39 15.12 -5.34
CA ARG A 335 5.82 15.26 -5.71
C ARG A 335 6.73 14.46 -4.79
N ILE A 336 6.46 14.45 -3.49
CA ILE A 336 7.18 13.62 -2.51
C ILE A 336 7.07 12.14 -2.92
N ALA A 337 5.89 11.67 -3.29
CA ALA A 337 5.69 10.30 -3.76
C ALA A 337 6.45 10.00 -5.05
N GLN A 338 6.43 10.89 -6.05
CA GLN A 338 7.24 10.75 -7.27
C GLN A 338 8.74 10.64 -6.97
N VAL A 339 9.25 11.49 -6.07
CA VAL A 339 10.66 11.48 -5.67
C VAL A 339 11.01 10.21 -4.87
N LYS A 340 10.09 9.69 -4.04
CA LYS A 340 10.26 8.38 -3.38
C LYS A 340 10.40 7.25 -4.41
N ASP A 341 9.56 7.23 -5.45
CA ASP A 341 9.66 6.24 -6.53
C ASP A 341 11.03 6.33 -7.26
N GLU A 342 11.48 7.53 -7.59
CA GLU A 342 12.81 7.75 -8.21
C GLU A 342 13.95 7.27 -7.29
N ALA A 343 13.87 7.59 -6.00
CA ALA A 343 14.87 7.18 -5.02
C ALA A 343 14.92 5.65 -4.86
N ILE A 344 13.76 4.97 -4.85
CA ILE A 344 13.69 3.50 -4.84
C ILE A 344 14.39 2.93 -6.08
N GLN A 345 14.09 3.44 -7.28
CA GLN A 345 14.71 2.95 -8.52
C GLN A 345 16.23 3.12 -8.53
N LEU A 346 16.74 4.24 -8.01
CA LEU A 346 18.18 4.48 -7.86
C LEU A 346 18.79 3.54 -6.82
N ALA A 347 18.12 3.35 -5.68
CA ALA A 347 18.59 2.46 -4.62
C ALA A 347 18.62 0.99 -5.06
N ASP A 348 17.64 0.54 -5.86
CA ASP A 348 17.62 -0.80 -6.46
C ASP A 348 18.80 -1.05 -7.40
N GLN A 349 19.34 0.02 -8.01
CA GLN A 349 20.55 -0.02 -8.84
C GLN A 349 21.85 0.09 -8.00
N GLY A 350 21.75 0.15 -6.67
CA GLY A 350 22.89 0.37 -5.76
C GLY A 350 23.38 1.82 -5.71
N LYS A 351 22.67 2.77 -6.33
CA LYS A 351 23.05 4.20 -6.39
C LYS A 351 22.52 4.95 -5.17
N TYR A 352 22.91 4.52 -3.97
CA TYR A 352 22.35 5.07 -2.72
C TYR A 352 22.62 6.56 -2.52
N GLN A 353 23.79 7.06 -2.95
CA GLN A 353 24.13 8.48 -2.86
C GLN A 353 23.23 9.34 -3.75
N GLU A 354 22.95 8.89 -4.98
CA GLU A 354 22.03 9.59 -5.89
C GLU A 354 20.59 9.56 -5.36
N ALA A 355 20.15 8.41 -4.84
CA ALA A 355 18.83 8.26 -4.21
C ALA A 355 18.67 9.21 -3.01
N SER A 356 19.67 9.24 -2.13
CA SER A 356 19.70 10.15 -0.97
C SER A 356 19.67 11.61 -1.39
N LYS A 357 20.47 11.99 -2.40
CA LYS A 357 20.49 13.35 -2.94
C LYS A 357 19.11 13.79 -3.45
N LYS A 358 18.38 12.92 -4.15
CA LYS A 358 17.00 13.18 -4.61
C LYS A 358 16.06 13.48 -3.44
N LEU A 359 16.14 12.71 -2.35
CA LEU A 359 15.34 12.97 -1.16
C LEU A 359 15.72 14.30 -0.48
N GLN A 360 17.01 14.64 -0.42
CA GLN A 360 17.48 15.91 0.14
C GLN A 360 17.03 17.11 -0.67
N GLU A 361 17.08 17.04 -2.01
CA GLU A 361 16.64 18.12 -2.90
C GLU A 361 15.16 18.48 -2.69
N ILE A 362 14.28 17.48 -2.54
CA ILE A 362 12.86 17.74 -2.24
C ILE A 362 12.67 18.29 -0.83
N ILE A 363 13.43 17.81 0.17
CA ILE A 363 13.38 18.33 1.55
C ILE A 363 13.71 19.83 1.56
N GLU A 364 14.82 20.23 0.94
CA GLU A 364 15.23 21.63 0.89
C GLU A 364 14.21 22.48 0.15
N GLY A 365 13.68 22.01 -0.98
CA GLY A 365 12.64 22.74 -1.71
C GLY A 365 11.32 22.91 -0.93
N LEU A 366 10.98 21.98 -0.04
CA LEU A 366 9.82 22.11 0.86
C LEU A 366 10.10 23.12 1.99
N LYS A 367 11.32 23.12 2.55
CA LYS A 367 11.76 24.05 3.59
C LYS A 367 11.82 25.49 3.06
N GLU A 368 12.39 25.71 1.88
CA GLU A 368 12.48 27.02 1.22
C GLU A 368 11.09 27.66 0.99
N LYS A 369 10.09 26.84 0.71
CA LYS A 369 8.69 27.26 0.54
C LYS A 369 7.93 27.42 1.87
N ALA A 370 8.61 27.32 3.01
CA ALA A 370 8.05 27.33 4.36
C ALA A 370 6.95 26.29 4.58
N LEU A 371 6.94 25.18 3.80
CA LEU A 371 5.90 24.15 3.90
C LEU A 371 6.09 23.23 5.12
N ILE A 372 7.24 23.31 5.77
CA ILE A 372 7.50 22.64 7.05
C ILE A 372 6.54 23.08 8.17
N GLU A 373 5.82 24.20 7.99
CA GLU A 373 4.77 24.65 8.90
C GLU A 373 3.42 23.94 8.69
N PHE A 374 3.28 23.07 7.68
CA PHE A 374 2.13 22.18 7.56
C PHE A 374 2.46 20.83 8.21
N PHE A 375 1.68 20.41 9.20
CA PHE A 375 1.98 19.22 10.02
C PHE A 375 2.23 17.95 9.18
N GLU A 376 1.37 17.65 8.20
CA GLU A 376 1.51 16.44 7.39
C GLU A 376 2.75 16.51 6.48
N ILE A 377 3.14 17.70 5.98
CA ILE A 377 4.40 17.88 5.24
C ILE A 377 5.62 17.78 6.16
N ALA A 378 5.54 18.33 7.37
CA ALA A 378 6.61 18.24 8.36
C ALA A 378 6.91 16.78 8.73
N GLU A 379 5.87 15.96 8.89
CA GLU A 379 5.99 14.53 9.10
C GLU A 379 6.66 13.81 7.91
N GLU A 380 6.26 14.15 6.67
CA GLU A 380 6.90 13.60 5.48
C GLU A 380 8.38 14.01 5.40
N ILE A 381 8.73 15.26 5.72
CA ILE A 381 10.12 15.72 5.77
C ILE A 381 10.93 14.86 6.75
N SER A 382 10.46 14.66 7.98
CA SER A 382 11.16 13.82 8.96
C SER A 382 11.37 12.39 8.48
N GLN A 383 10.42 11.85 7.71
CA GLN A 383 10.53 10.51 7.15
C GLN A 383 11.51 10.43 5.97
N LEU A 384 11.51 11.45 5.10
CA LEU A 384 12.48 11.59 4.02
C LEU A 384 13.91 11.76 4.57
N GLU A 385 14.07 12.53 5.65
CA GLU A 385 15.35 12.68 6.35
C GLU A 385 15.85 11.33 6.89
N TYR A 386 14.95 10.54 7.49
CA TYR A 386 15.27 9.18 7.92
C TYR A 386 15.73 8.29 6.74
N TYR A 387 14.98 8.23 5.64
CA TYR A 387 15.35 7.41 4.49
C TYR A 387 16.66 7.87 3.84
N SER A 388 16.87 9.19 3.70
CA SER A 388 18.11 9.80 3.23
C SER A 388 19.31 9.37 4.09
N GLN A 389 19.16 9.39 5.42
CA GLN A 389 20.19 8.92 6.33
C GLN A 389 20.47 7.41 6.18
N GLN A 390 19.44 6.58 6.09
CA GLN A 390 19.59 5.13 5.89
C GLN A 390 20.32 4.83 4.56
N LEU A 391 19.93 5.48 3.47
CA LEU A 391 20.58 5.35 2.16
C LEU A 391 22.06 5.77 2.21
N ASN A 392 22.39 6.88 2.86
CA ASN A 392 23.78 7.32 3.02
C ASN A 392 24.65 6.31 3.80
N GLN A 393 24.04 5.56 4.72
CA GLN A 393 24.70 4.49 5.47
C GLN A 393 24.77 3.17 4.67
N GLY A 394 24.27 3.14 3.43
CA GLY A 394 24.15 1.91 2.63
C GLY A 394 23.08 0.94 3.15
N TYR A 395 22.20 1.40 4.04
CA TYR A 395 21.14 0.60 4.63
C TYR A 395 19.85 0.77 3.82
N PHE A 396 19.66 -0.09 2.83
CA PHE A 396 18.41 -0.19 2.07
C PHE A 396 17.96 -1.65 2.02
N ASN A 397 17.07 -2.01 2.93
CA ASN A 397 16.54 -3.37 3.05
C ASN A 397 15.13 -3.47 2.44
N ARG A 398 14.62 -4.69 2.32
CA ARG A 398 13.29 -4.97 1.76
C ARG A 398 12.15 -4.28 2.51
N SER A 399 12.27 -4.11 3.82
CA SER A 399 11.25 -3.45 4.65
C SER A 399 11.16 -1.96 4.32
N ILE A 400 12.30 -1.25 4.29
CA ILE A 400 12.37 0.17 3.92
C ILE A 400 11.86 0.36 2.51
N ARG A 401 12.31 -0.48 1.56
CA ARG A 401 11.85 -0.42 0.17
C ARG A 401 10.33 -0.55 0.08
N LYS A 402 9.76 -1.57 0.72
CA LYS A 402 8.31 -1.85 0.68
C LYS A 402 7.50 -0.72 1.34
N GLU A 403 7.98 -0.19 2.46
CA GLU A 403 7.35 0.95 3.14
C GLU A 403 7.36 2.22 2.26
N MET A 404 8.53 2.57 1.68
CA MET A 404 8.61 3.71 0.76
C MET A 404 7.70 3.52 -0.46
N ARG A 405 7.63 2.29 -0.99
CA ARG A 405 6.82 1.96 -2.17
C ARG A 405 5.33 2.04 -1.89
N ASP A 406 4.87 1.48 -0.77
CA ASP A 406 3.46 1.55 -0.36
C ASP A 406 3.02 3.00 -0.11
N GLN A 407 3.81 3.80 0.62
CA GLN A 407 3.50 5.21 0.85
C GLN A 407 3.38 6.02 -0.44
N SER A 408 4.31 5.81 -1.37
CA SER A 408 4.25 6.45 -2.69
C SER A 408 2.98 6.07 -3.44
N TYR A 409 2.67 4.76 -3.47
CA TYR A 409 1.49 4.22 -4.14
C TYR A 409 0.19 4.80 -3.56
N GLN A 410 -0.01 4.70 -2.25
CA GLN A 410 -1.23 5.18 -1.60
C GLN A 410 -1.42 6.68 -1.82
N THR A 411 -0.33 7.46 -1.73
CA THR A 411 -0.37 8.91 -1.92
C THR A 411 -0.82 9.29 -3.33
N ARG A 412 -0.39 8.56 -4.37
CA ARG A 412 -0.66 8.93 -5.77
C ARG A 412 -1.99 8.39 -6.32
N ASN A 413 -2.54 7.34 -5.71
CA ASN A 413 -3.73 6.65 -6.22
C ASN A 413 -5.00 6.84 -5.38
N ARG A 414 -4.89 7.18 -4.08
CA ARG A 414 -6.04 7.30 -3.16
C ARG A 414 -6.07 8.67 -2.47
N SER A 415 -7.26 9.16 -2.16
CA SER A 415 -7.44 10.39 -1.36
C SER A 415 -7.98 10.13 0.04
N ARG A 416 -8.23 8.85 0.36
CA ARG A 416 -8.60 8.37 1.69
C ARG A 416 -7.53 8.62 2.75
N ASN A 417 -7.83 9.53 3.68
CA ASN A 417 -6.95 9.89 4.79
C ASN A 417 -6.58 8.70 5.69
N ASP A 418 -7.46 7.71 5.82
CA ASP A 418 -7.22 6.50 6.58
C ASP A 418 -6.22 5.55 5.91
N LEU A 419 -5.98 5.66 4.60
CA LEU A 419 -4.96 4.89 3.87
C LEU A 419 -3.56 5.52 3.86
N GLN A 420 -3.46 6.85 3.97
CA GLN A 420 -2.20 7.60 3.75
C GLN A 420 -1.05 7.30 4.74
N LEU A 421 -1.31 6.63 5.87
CA LEU A 421 -0.30 6.31 6.89
C LEU A 421 -0.25 4.82 7.23
N ARG A 422 -0.77 3.97 6.35
CA ARG A 422 -0.65 2.50 6.48
C ARG A 422 0.70 2.04 5.94
N GLY A 423 1.14 0.87 6.39
CA GLY A 423 2.40 0.27 5.94
C GLY A 423 3.67 0.93 6.49
N THR A 424 3.56 1.97 7.32
CA THR A 424 4.69 2.36 8.18
C THR A 424 4.86 1.26 9.21
N THR A 425 6.00 0.58 9.21
CA THR A 425 6.37 -0.30 10.31
C THR A 425 6.11 0.47 11.60
N ALA A 426 5.27 -0.04 12.49
CA ALA A 426 5.18 0.53 13.84
C ALA A 426 6.62 0.61 14.33
N GLY A 427 7.07 1.83 14.58
CA GLY A 427 8.42 2.06 15.03
C GLY A 427 8.67 1.25 16.30
N ASN A 428 9.90 0.85 16.53
CA ASN A 428 10.25 0.16 17.76
C ASN A 428 10.95 1.16 18.70
N ALA A 429 10.40 1.37 19.89
CA ALA A 429 11.01 2.24 20.89
C ALA A 429 12.20 1.58 21.62
N ASP A 430 12.47 0.29 21.39
CA ASP A 430 13.56 -0.49 22.02
C ASP A 430 14.96 0.05 21.72
N SER A 431 15.12 0.81 20.63
CA SER A 431 16.37 1.50 20.32
C SER A 431 16.62 2.73 21.20
N LEU A 432 15.61 3.23 21.91
CA LEU A 432 15.74 4.40 22.77
C LEU A 432 16.36 4.01 24.12
N GLU A 433 17.02 4.98 24.73
CA GLU A 433 17.42 4.89 26.13
C GLU A 433 16.16 4.79 27.00
N ALA A 434 16.16 3.83 27.92
CA ALA A 434 15.06 3.54 28.82
C ALA A 434 15.32 4.16 30.19
N ILE A 435 14.41 5.00 30.67
CA ILE A 435 14.52 5.69 31.97
C ILE A 435 13.30 5.39 32.84
N SER A 436 13.49 5.33 34.16
CA SER A 436 12.46 4.98 35.15
C SER A 436 11.89 6.17 35.92
N ASP A 437 12.42 7.37 35.68
CA ASP A 437 11.96 8.63 36.29
C ASP A 437 11.76 9.67 35.19
N SER A 438 10.66 10.42 35.26
CA SER A 438 10.34 11.50 34.32
C SER A 438 11.23 12.73 34.48
N GLY A 439 11.81 12.95 35.67
CA GLY A 439 12.60 14.15 35.96
C GLY A 439 11.87 15.44 35.53
N ASN A 440 12.59 16.35 34.85
CA ASN A 440 12.05 17.59 34.29
C ASN A 440 11.66 17.48 32.79
N GLY A 441 11.64 16.27 32.22
CA GLY A 441 11.34 16.09 30.80
C GLY A 441 9.85 16.18 30.49
N ILE A 442 9.52 16.44 29.23
CA ILE A 442 8.14 16.55 28.76
C ILE A 442 7.65 15.17 28.34
N LEU A 443 6.51 14.77 28.89
CA LEU A 443 5.93 13.46 28.67
C LEU A 443 5.02 13.47 27.45
N LEU A 444 5.26 12.50 26.58
CA LEU A 444 4.47 12.24 25.38
C LEU A 444 3.97 10.80 25.41
N GLN A 445 2.77 10.54 24.89
CA GLN A 445 2.22 9.19 24.76
C GLN A 445 1.92 8.85 23.31
N CYS A 446 2.29 7.65 22.89
CA CYS A 446 1.84 7.08 21.63
C CYS A 446 0.49 6.39 21.80
N ILE A 447 -0.51 6.84 21.04
CA ILE A 447 -1.85 6.27 21.04
C ILE A 447 -2.29 5.96 19.62
N ARG A 448 -3.13 4.94 19.45
CA ARG A 448 -3.78 4.66 18.17
C ARG A 448 -5.09 5.42 18.06
N VAL A 449 -5.21 6.26 17.04
CA VAL A 449 -6.40 7.06 16.73
C VAL A 449 -6.77 6.84 15.27
N GLY A 450 -7.93 6.22 15.01
CA GLY A 450 -8.40 5.95 13.64
C GLY A 450 -7.41 5.12 12.81
N GLY A 451 -6.82 4.07 13.41
CA GLY A 451 -5.81 3.22 12.78
C GLY A 451 -4.40 3.83 12.72
N LYS A 452 -4.20 5.08 13.14
CA LYS A 452 -2.91 5.80 13.08
C LYS A 452 -2.25 5.92 14.44
N LEU A 453 -0.94 5.68 14.51
CA LEU A 453 -0.14 6.04 15.69
C LEU A 453 0.08 7.55 15.74
N ARG A 454 -0.43 8.19 16.80
CA ARG A 454 -0.31 9.62 17.07
C ARG A 454 0.40 9.83 18.39
N ILE A 455 1.24 10.86 18.45
CA ILE A 455 1.93 11.28 19.67
C ILE A 455 1.16 12.44 20.26
N LYS A 456 0.84 12.34 21.55
CA LYS A 456 0.11 13.36 22.32
C LYS A 456 0.90 13.77 23.55
N VAL A 457 0.91 15.07 23.84
CA VAL A 457 1.53 15.61 25.05
C VAL A 457 0.63 15.27 26.23
N ILE A 458 1.22 14.72 27.30
CA ILE A 458 0.51 14.40 28.55
C ILE A 458 1.02 15.21 29.74
N SER A 459 2.14 15.93 29.61
CA SER A 459 2.58 16.92 30.60
C SER A 459 1.63 18.10 30.69
N GLU A 460 1.45 18.64 31.90
CA GLU A 460 0.68 19.87 32.14
C GLU A 460 1.31 21.08 31.44
N GLY A 461 0.49 22.07 31.10
CA GLY A 461 0.93 23.32 30.45
C GLY A 461 0.95 23.29 28.92
N TYR A 462 0.59 22.16 28.30
CA TYR A 462 0.52 21.99 26.85
C TYR A 462 -0.90 21.64 26.39
N ASP A 463 -1.23 21.97 25.14
CA ASP A 463 -2.52 21.61 24.55
C ASP A 463 -2.49 20.15 24.04
N PRO A 464 -3.25 19.22 24.66
CA PRO A 464 -3.25 17.82 24.24
C PRO A 464 -3.93 17.58 22.88
N ASN A 465 -4.66 18.57 22.35
CA ASN A 465 -5.35 18.43 21.07
C ASN A 465 -4.41 18.66 19.88
N LEU A 466 -3.33 19.41 20.06
CA LEU A 466 -2.35 19.65 19.01
C LEU A 466 -1.64 18.35 18.62
N ASN A 467 -1.24 18.28 17.35
CA ASN A 467 -0.39 17.20 16.89
C ASN A 467 1.05 17.43 17.35
N VAL A 468 1.85 16.36 17.41
CA VAL A 468 3.28 16.42 17.73
C VAL A 468 4.06 15.80 16.58
N GLN A 469 4.93 16.57 15.95
CA GLN A 469 5.89 16.08 14.97
C GLN A 469 6.92 15.22 15.70
N PHE A 470 6.99 13.94 15.34
CA PHE A 470 7.76 12.94 16.07
C PHE A 470 8.27 11.85 15.11
N PRO A 471 9.51 11.34 15.24
CA PRO A 471 10.02 10.37 14.28
C PRO A 471 9.14 9.09 14.23
N ARG A 472 8.61 8.76 13.04
CA ARG A 472 7.68 7.62 12.85
C ARG A 472 8.33 6.27 13.17
N SER A 473 9.62 6.11 12.88
CA SER A 473 10.39 4.87 13.03
C SER A 473 10.60 4.39 14.47
N ILE A 474 10.23 5.20 15.47
CA ILE A 474 10.32 4.83 16.90
C ILE A 474 8.96 4.88 17.62
N ARG A 475 7.85 5.13 16.90
CA ARG A 475 6.48 5.17 17.46
C ARG A 475 5.96 3.77 17.75
N GLU A 476 5.73 3.48 19.02
CA GLU A 476 5.23 2.21 19.51
C GLU A 476 3.99 2.44 20.36
N GLU A 477 2.89 1.75 20.04
CA GLU A 477 1.61 1.97 20.71
C GLU A 477 1.68 1.73 22.22
N GLY A 478 1.10 2.65 23.00
CA GLY A 478 1.06 2.52 24.47
C GLY A 478 2.36 2.87 25.18
N VAL A 479 3.44 3.15 24.43
CA VAL A 479 4.72 3.65 24.96
C VAL A 479 4.61 5.12 25.33
N THR A 480 5.16 5.45 26.49
CA THR A 480 5.36 6.82 26.95
C THR A 480 6.81 7.24 26.69
N TYR A 481 7.00 8.40 26.10
CA TYR A 481 8.29 9.01 25.85
C TYR A 481 8.52 10.21 26.75
N ILE A 482 9.79 10.49 26.98
CA ILE A 482 10.28 11.70 27.60
C ILE A 482 11.15 12.42 26.59
N VAL A 483 10.87 13.70 26.39
CA VAL A 483 11.65 14.56 25.49
C VAL A 483 12.18 15.76 26.25
N ASP A 484 13.31 16.29 25.80
CA ASP A 484 13.96 17.44 26.46
C ASP A 484 13.16 18.72 26.27
N GLU A 485 12.61 18.94 25.07
CA GLU A 485 11.86 20.14 24.74
C GLU A 485 10.80 19.87 23.66
N ILE A 486 9.68 20.59 23.74
CA ILE A 486 8.76 20.75 22.61
C ILE A 486 8.52 22.24 22.34
N THR A 487 8.53 22.61 21.07
CA THR A 487 8.30 23.99 20.61
C THR A 487 7.06 24.06 19.73
N LEU A 488 6.33 25.18 19.80
CA LEU A 488 5.17 25.40 18.94
C LEU A 488 5.63 25.74 17.52
N SER A 489 4.93 25.21 16.51
CA SER A 489 5.15 25.62 15.11
C SER A 489 4.92 27.11 14.91
N ALA A 490 5.50 27.69 13.84
CA ALA A 490 5.42 29.13 13.60
C ALA A 490 3.98 29.60 13.36
N ASN A 491 3.15 28.73 12.77
CA ASN A 491 1.71 28.95 12.60
C ASN A 491 0.85 28.42 13.78
N GLN A 492 1.49 27.97 14.86
CA GLN A 492 0.86 27.56 16.11
C GLN A 492 -0.06 26.32 16.00
N SER A 493 0.09 25.49 14.96
CA SER A 493 -0.85 24.41 14.64
C SER A 493 -0.45 23.01 15.16
N PHE A 494 0.82 22.83 15.57
CA PHE A 494 1.35 21.60 16.14
C PHE A 494 2.66 21.84 16.91
N TYR A 495 3.11 20.87 17.70
CA TYR A 495 4.38 20.88 18.42
C TYR A 495 5.50 20.15 17.67
N ARG A 496 6.73 20.63 17.82
CA ARG A 496 7.96 19.97 17.34
C ARG A 496 8.79 19.49 18.51
N VAL A 497 9.25 18.25 18.45
CA VAL A 497 10.20 17.71 19.44
C VAL A 497 11.62 18.13 19.11
N SER A 498 12.35 18.60 20.12
CA SER A 498 13.79 18.86 20.06
C SER A 498 14.53 18.17 21.21
N GLY A 499 15.82 17.92 21.02
CA GLY A 499 16.67 17.24 21.99
C GLY A 499 16.52 15.72 22.00
N ASN A 500 16.85 15.10 23.13
CA ASN A 500 16.85 13.65 23.26
C ASN A 500 15.44 13.10 23.44
N ILE A 501 15.17 11.96 22.79
CA ILE A 501 13.93 11.19 22.97
C ILE A 501 14.29 9.92 23.73
N ARG A 502 13.62 9.70 24.86
CA ARG A 502 13.84 8.56 25.76
C ARG A 502 12.52 7.84 26.01
N ARG A 503 12.57 6.53 26.28
CA ARG A 503 11.40 5.72 26.64
C ARG A 503 11.24 5.71 28.16
N LEU A 504 10.04 6.01 28.65
CA LEU A 504 9.69 5.84 30.06
C LEU A 504 9.22 4.40 30.31
N VAL A 505 9.87 3.71 31.24
CA VAL A 505 9.53 2.33 31.63
C VAL A 505 8.51 2.36 32.77
N LYS A 506 7.42 1.60 32.66
CA LYS A 506 6.41 1.54 33.73
C LYS A 506 6.93 0.73 34.93
N PRO A 507 6.51 1.04 36.17
CA PRO A 507 6.85 0.22 37.33
C PRO A 507 6.42 -1.25 37.13
N GLY A 508 7.37 -2.18 37.15
CA GLY A 508 7.14 -3.62 36.94
C GLY A 508 7.34 -4.13 35.50
N GLU A 509 7.70 -3.25 34.55
CA GLU A 509 8.04 -3.64 33.18
C GLU A 509 9.54 -4.07 33.12
N GLU A 510 9.81 -5.38 33.16
CA GLU A 510 11.17 -5.91 32.97
C GLU A 510 11.54 -5.91 31.47
N ARG A 511 12.66 -5.28 31.14
CA ARG A 511 13.26 -5.35 29.80
C ARG A 511 13.78 -6.78 29.58
N GLN A 512 13.24 -7.51 28.62
CA GLN A 512 14.04 -8.57 28.00
C GLN A 512 15.15 -7.86 27.22
N PRO A 513 16.44 -8.04 27.56
CA PRO A 513 17.51 -7.51 26.73
C PRO A 513 17.32 -8.07 25.33
N ARG A 514 17.61 -7.25 24.31
CA ARG A 514 17.72 -7.70 22.91
C ARG A 514 18.35 -9.09 22.93
N GLN A 515 17.61 -10.12 22.53
CA GLN A 515 18.27 -11.22 21.86
C GLN A 515 18.85 -10.55 20.62
N THR A 516 20.13 -10.19 20.67
CA THR A 516 20.94 -10.10 19.47
C THR A 516 20.82 -11.48 18.85
N TYR A 517 19.83 -11.64 17.97
CA TYR A 517 19.94 -12.60 16.89
C TYR A 517 21.06 -12.05 16.02
N GLU A 518 22.30 -12.28 16.45
CA GLU A 518 23.36 -12.54 15.49
C GLU A 518 22.77 -13.59 14.56
N LYS A 519 22.64 -13.27 13.26
CA LYS A 519 22.53 -14.32 12.24
C LYS A 519 23.59 -15.34 12.61
N PRO A 520 23.24 -16.57 13.02
CA PRO A 520 24.24 -17.50 13.48
C PRO A 520 25.13 -17.85 12.28
N GLN A 521 26.30 -17.23 12.20
CA GLN A 521 27.24 -17.39 11.08
C GLN A 521 27.88 -18.79 11.05
N ASN A 522 27.41 -19.74 11.88
CA ASN A 522 27.87 -21.13 11.93
C ASN A 522 26.75 -22.12 12.30
N LEU A 523 25.59 -22.06 11.64
CA LEU A 523 24.58 -23.12 11.80
C LEU A 523 25.08 -24.46 11.21
N LYS A 524 25.03 -25.52 12.03
CA LYS A 524 25.36 -26.89 11.61
C LYS A 524 24.19 -27.52 10.86
N ALA A 525 24.49 -28.47 9.97
CA ALA A 525 23.45 -29.25 9.29
C ALA A 525 22.57 -30.03 10.28
N VAL A 526 21.28 -30.12 9.98
CA VAL A 526 20.31 -30.85 10.80
C VAL A 526 20.72 -32.33 10.92
N LYS A 527 20.68 -32.87 12.14
CA LYS A 527 21.04 -34.26 12.44
C LYS A 527 19.97 -35.25 11.98
N SER A 528 20.40 -36.43 11.53
CA SER A 528 19.54 -37.47 10.95
C SER A 528 18.79 -38.36 11.95
N SER A 529 19.02 -38.19 13.26
CA SER A 529 18.52 -39.10 14.30
C SER A 529 17.22 -38.65 15.00
N LEU A 530 16.54 -37.62 14.48
CA LEU A 530 15.29 -37.11 15.06
C LEU A 530 14.09 -37.99 14.65
N THR A 531 13.14 -38.21 15.56
CA THR A 531 11.79 -38.69 15.21
C THR A 531 10.80 -37.53 15.22
N LEU A 532 9.67 -37.67 14.51
CA LEU A 532 8.69 -36.58 14.39
C LEU A 532 8.07 -36.19 15.75
N ALA A 533 7.92 -37.15 16.67
CA ALA A 533 7.34 -36.91 18.00
C ALA A 533 8.27 -36.11 18.92
N ASP A 534 9.59 -36.13 18.65
CA ASP A 534 10.60 -35.44 19.45
C ASP A 534 10.80 -33.96 19.04
N LEU A 535 10.13 -33.52 17.97
CA LEU A 535 10.27 -32.15 17.48
C LEU A 535 9.43 -31.18 18.32
N GLU A 536 10.09 -30.13 18.81
CA GLU A 536 9.42 -28.93 19.31
C GLU A 536 8.41 -28.41 18.26
N THR A 537 7.27 -27.89 18.72
CA THR A 537 6.26 -27.28 17.85
C THR A 537 6.37 -25.75 17.87
N THR A 538 6.05 -25.12 16.74
CA THR A 538 5.96 -23.66 16.62
C THR A 538 4.76 -23.29 15.75
N ASP A 539 4.09 -22.19 16.04
CA ASP A 539 3.00 -21.60 15.24
C ASP A 539 3.44 -20.34 14.47
N THR A 540 4.68 -19.91 14.66
CA THR A 540 5.34 -18.83 13.92
C THR A 540 6.61 -19.30 13.23
N VAL A 541 6.88 -18.72 12.06
CA VAL A 541 8.08 -18.97 11.25
C VAL A 541 9.26 -18.15 11.76
N GLY A 542 9.02 -16.91 12.22
CA GLY A 542 10.06 -15.96 12.61
C GLY A 542 11.06 -15.73 11.47
N ASP A 543 12.36 -15.68 11.81
CA ASP A 543 13.47 -15.62 10.83
C ASP A 543 13.85 -17.00 10.24
N GLY A 544 13.07 -18.04 10.54
CA GLY A 544 13.29 -19.39 10.06
C GLY A 544 12.86 -19.60 8.61
N VAL A 545 13.15 -20.79 8.08
CA VAL A 545 12.81 -21.20 6.72
C VAL A 545 11.83 -22.36 6.78
N LEU A 546 10.70 -22.24 6.09
CA LEU A 546 9.70 -23.27 5.96
C LEU A 546 10.10 -24.31 4.92
N ILE A 547 10.01 -25.57 5.33
CA ILE A 547 10.20 -26.74 4.50
C ILE A 547 8.92 -27.56 4.50
N GLN A 548 8.50 -27.99 3.31
CA GLN A 548 7.42 -28.97 3.16
C GLN A 548 7.95 -30.28 2.61
N CYS A 549 7.40 -31.39 3.09
CA CYS A 549 7.58 -32.68 2.45
C CYS A 549 6.48 -32.94 1.41
N VAL A 550 6.87 -33.09 0.14
CA VAL A 550 6.00 -33.26 -1.02
C VAL A 550 6.26 -34.62 -1.67
N GLN A 551 5.18 -35.34 -2.01
CA GLN A 551 5.27 -36.63 -2.68
C GLN A 551 5.52 -36.43 -4.19
N GLU A 552 6.69 -36.87 -4.68
CA GLU A 552 7.05 -36.84 -6.10
C GLU A 552 7.21 -38.26 -6.64
N GLY A 553 6.19 -38.74 -7.36
CA GLY A 553 6.12 -40.13 -7.82
C GLY A 553 6.16 -41.10 -6.63
N LYS A 554 7.22 -41.94 -6.57
CA LYS A 554 7.43 -42.90 -5.47
C LYS A 554 8.28 -42.36 -4.31
N LYS A 555 8.72 -41.09 -4.33
CA LYS A 555 9.68 -40.54 -3.36
C LYS A 555 9.13 -39.32 -2.64
N LEU A 556 9.26 -39.28 -1.31
CA LEU A 556 8.96 -38.10 -0.50
C LEU A 556 10.16 -37.15 -0.48
N ARG A 557 10.01 -35.98 -1.09
CA ARG A 557 11.05 -34.93 -1.19
C ARG A 557 10.77 -33.81 -0.20
N ALA A 558 11.83 -33.14 0.25
CA ALA A 558 11.70 -31.95 1.07
C ALA A 558 12.01 -30.74 0.18
N ARG A 559 11.12 -29.76 0.16
CA ARG A 559 11.18 -28.55 -0.65
C ARG A 559 11.12 -27.32 0.26
N VAL A 560 11.83 -26.26 -0.12
CA VAL A 560 11.68 -24.97 0.55
C VAL A 560 10.40 -24.33 0.04
N VAL A 561 9.56 -23.89 0.96
CA VAL A 561 8.30 -23.20 0.62
C VAL A 561 8.27 -21.76 1.12
N SER A 562 9.30 -21.33 1.86
CA SER A 562 9.57 -19.90 2.07
C SER A 562 10.05 -19.23 0.78
N ASP A 563 9.71 -17.96 0.62
CA ASP A 563 10.15 -17.14 -0.50
C ASP A 563 11.66 -16.89 -0.53
N GLY A 564 12.17 -16.51 -1.70
CA GLY A 564 13.59 -16.21 -1.93
C GLY A 564 14.48 -17.43 -2.19
N TYR A 565 13.89 -18.63 -2.20
CA TYR A 565 14.56 -19.89 -2.50
C TYR A 565 14.03 -20.51 -3.79
N ASN A 566 14.86 -21.29 -4.48
CA ASN A 566 14.45 -22.04 -5.67
C ASN A 566 13.55 -23.23 -5.24
N PRO A 567 12.25 -23.23 -5.60
CA PRO A 567 11.33 -24.29 -5.18
C PRO A 567 11.68 -25.65 -5.82
N ASP A 568 12.39 -25.66 -6.96
CA ASP A 568 12.76 -26.88 -7.68
C ASP A 568 13.97 -27.59 -7.04
N PHE A 569 14.62 -26.98 -6.04
CA PHE A 569 15.79 -27.56 -5.37
C PHE A 569 15.38 -28.54 -4.26
N ASN A 570 16.09 -29.66 -4.19
CA ASN A 570 15.86 -30.64 -3.12
C ASN A 570 16.53 -30.17 -1.84
N VAL A 571 15.86 -30.28 -0.70
CA VAL A 571 16.47 -30.03 0.61
C VAL A 571 17.03 -31.33 1.19
N ARG A 572 18.31 -31.30 1.56
CA ARG A 572 18.93 -32.32 2.42
C ARG A 572 18.37 -32.16 3.83
N PHE A 573 17.25 -32.85 4.05
CA PHE A 573 16.46 -32.87 5.28
C PHE A 573 16.34 -34.31 5.81
N PRO A 574 16.35 -34.57 7.15
CA PRO A 574 16.33 -35.92 7.70
C PRO A 574 15.15 -36.75 7.19
N ARG A 575 15.40 -37.98 6.71
CA ARG A 575 14.35 -38.85 6.16
C ARG A 575 13.38 -39.37 7.23
N SER A 576 13.85 -39.56 8.45
CA SER A 576 13.10 -40.11 9.58
C SER A 576 11.92 -39.25 10.03
N ILE A 577 11.96 -37.95 9.75
CA ILE A 577 10.90 -36.99 10.13
C ILE A 577 10.07 -36.54 8.93
N ARG A 578 10.34 -37.03 7.71
CA ARG A 578 9.56 -36.60 6.54
C ARG A 578 8.17 -37.22 6.60
N GLN A 579 7.16 -36.38 6.57
CA GLN A 579 5.78 -36.79 6.43
C GLN A 579 5.07 -35.83 5.45
N GLU A 580 4.34 -36.41 4.50
CA GLU A 580 3.62 -35.65 3.49
C GLU A 580 2.68 -34.62 4.11
N GLY A 581 2.70 -33.39 3.56
CA GLY A 581 1.83 -32.30 3.99
C GLY A 581 2.26 -31.58 5.27
N ILE A 582 3.22 -32.12 6.05
CA ILE A 582 3.73 -31.44 7.25
C ILE A 582 4.72 -30.34 6.87
N LEU A 583 4.52 -29.16 7.47
CA LEU A 583 5.44 -28.03 7.42
C LEU A 583 6.43 -28.08 8.60
N PHE A 584 7.67 -27.72 8.32
CA PHE A 584 8.76 -27.64 9.29
C PHE A 584 9.41 -26.28 9.22
N VAL A 585 9.75 -25.69 10.37
CA VAL A 585 10.59 -24.50 10.44
C VAL A 585 12.02 -24.94 10.76
N VAL A 586 12.97 -24.52 9.94
CA VAL A 586 14.41 -24.70 10.21
C VAL A 586 15.06 -23.34 10.41
N ASP A 587 16.11 -23.26 11.24
CA ASP A 587 16.74 -21.96 11.53
C ASP A 587 17.47 -21.37 10.32
N GLY A 588 17.77 -22.17 9.29
CA GLY A 588 18.31 -21.65 8.04
C GLY A 588 18.47 -22.70 6.95
N ILE A 589 18.73 -22.22 5.73
CA ILE A 589 19.04 -23.03 4.57
C ILE A 589 20.29 -22.51 3.87
N LYS A 590 21.14 -23.43 3.40
CA LYS A 590 22.33 -23.14 2.60
C LYS A 590 22.30 -23.88 1.27
N GLU A 591 22.56 -23.16 0.18
CA GLU A 591 22.73 -23.73 -1.15
C GLU A 591 24.03 -24.53 -1.26
N THR A 592 24.00 -25.66 -1.99
CA THR A 592 25.20 -26.46 -2.25
C THR A 592 26.17 -25.71 -3.17
N ALA A 593 27.47 -26.03 -3.09
CA ALA A 593 28.48 -25.43 -3.98
C ALA A 593 28.23 -25.70 -5.48
N LYS A 594 27.38 -26.69 -5.81
CA LYS A 594 26.96 -27.00 -7.18
C LYS A 594 25.75 -26.19 -7.63
N GLY A 595 25.06 -25.50 -6.73
CA GLY A 595 23.85 -24.74 -7.04
C GLY A 595 22.69 -25.60 -7.54
N ASP A 596 22.51 -26.81 -6.97
CA ASP A 596 21.49 -27.78 -7.42
C ASP A 596 20.55 -28.25 -6.29
N SER A 597 20.84 -27.89 -5.04
CA SER A 597 20.14 -28.36 -3.86
C SER A 597 20.44 -27.49 -2.63
N TYR A 598 19.64 -27.70 -1.58
CA TYR A 598 19.72 -27.00 -0.30
C TYR A 598 20.10 -27.94 0.84
N ILE A 599 20.70 -27.40 1.89
CA ILE A 599 20.98 -28.09 3.16
C ILE A 599 20.25 -27.34 4.27
N ALA A 600 19.38 -28.05 5.01
CA ALA A 600 18.73 -27.51 6.19
C ALA A 600 19.73 -27.39 7.36
N LEU A 601 19.72 -26.26 8.05
CA LEU A 601 20.64 -25.92 9.12
C LEU A 601 19.88 -25.58 10.42
N GLY A 602 20.55 -25.83 11.55
CA GLY A 602 20.05 -25.47 12.89
C GLY A 602 19.01 -26.43 13.47
N LYS A 603 18.13 -25.90 14.32
CA LYS A 603 17.01 -26.63 14.90
C LYS A 603 15.93 -26.87 13.85
N VAL A 604 15.16 -27.93 14.05
CA VAL A 604 13.95 -28.23 13.28
C VAL A 604 12.78 -28.25 14.25
N ARG A 605 11.74 -27.50 13.90
CA ARG A 605 10.48 -27.44 14.64
C ARG A 605 9.35 -27.86 13.72
N ARG A 606 8.36 -28.57 14.24
CA ARG A 606 7.12 -28.88 13.51
C ARG A 606 6.23 -27.63 13.52
N PHE A 607 5.82 -27.19 12.34
CA PHE A 607 4.95 -26.02 12.23
C PHE A 607 3.49 -26.41 12.44
N LEU A 608 2.82 -25.78 13.41
CA LEU A 608 1.40 -25.96 13.68
C LEU A 608 0.62 -24.87 12.93
N GLN A 609 -0.19 -25.31 11.97
CA GLN A 609 -1.14 -24.43 11.28
C GLN A 609 -2.40 -24.35 12.16
N THR A 610 -2.52 -23.28 12.94
CA THR A 610 -3.69 -23.00 13.80
C THR A 610 -4.89 -22.50 13.03
#